data_AF-A0A554W8F3-F1
#
_entry.id   AF-A0A554W8F3-F1
#
_cell.length_a   1.000
_cell.length_b   1.000
_cell.length_c   1.000
_cell.angle_alpha   90.00
_cell.angle_beta   90.00
_cell.angle_gamma   90.00
#
_symmetry.space_group_name_H-M   'P 1'
#
loop_
_entity.id
_entity.type
_entity.pdbx_description
1 polymer ?
#
loop_
_entity_poly.entity_id
_entity_poly.type
_entity_poly.pdbx_seq_one_letter_code
_entity_poly.pdbx_strand_id
1 'polypeptide(L)'
;MGIVPIHINTVQFPLPPARRVYVLGRAVGRAIGRWGDTRRVAVMATGGLSHQLEGERAGFINKRFDLQFLQSMETNPEWATQFSDRELVELAGTQGVELLMWLAMRAALTEAGSGVRLVHRNYHIPISNTATGVIALEAVP
;
A
#
# COMPACT_ATOMS: atom_id res chain seq x y z
N MET A 1 1.50 7.39 -23.13
CA MET A 1 1.62 7.01 -21.71
C MET A 1 1.79 5.50 -21.67
N GLY A 2 2.87 4.99 -21.10
CA GLY A 2 3.10 3.55 -20.95
C GLY A 2 2.77 3.10 -19.52
N ILE A 3 2.32 1.86 -19.35
CA ILE A 3 2.04 1.25 -18.05
C ILE A 3 2.90 0.01 -17.91
N VAL A 4 3.59 -0.14 -16.78
CA VAL A 4 4.33 -1.35 -16.42
C VAL A 4 3.61 -1.98 -15.22
N PRO A 5 2.85 -3.08 -15.41
CA PRO A 5 2.14 -3.72 -14.31
C PRO A 5 3.11 -4.52 -13.42
N ILE A 6 2.92 -4.40 -12.11
CA ILE A 6 3.59 -5.25 -11.10
C ILE A 6 2.50 -5.92 -10.28
N HIS A 7 2.40 -7.24 -10.40
CA HIS A 7 1.43 -8.04 -9.65
C HIS A 7 2.08 -8.58 -8.37
N ILE A 8 1.41 -8.39 -7.23
CA ILE A 8 1.79 -8.96 -5.93
C ILE A 8 0.72 -9.95 -5.54
N ASN A 9 1.09 -11.21 -5.31
CA ASN A 9 0.14 -12.23 -4.87
C ASN A 9 -0.36 -11.91 -3.46
N THR A 10 -1.64 -11.62 -3.33
CA THR A 10 -2.36 -11.41 -2.06
C THR A 10 -3.54 -12.39 -1.90
N VAL A 11 -3.59 -13.44 -2.72
CA VAL A 11 -4.72 -14.37 -2.79
C VAL A 11 -4.34 -15.73 -2.22
N GLN A 12 -3.27 -16.34 -2.73
CA GLN A 12 -2.87 -17.69 -2.35
C GLN A 12 -1.78 -17.66 -1.30
N PHE A 13 -2.00 -18.31 -0.16
CA PHE A 13 -0.95 -18.48 0.85
C PHE A 13 0.16 -19.43 0.35
N PRO A 14 1.43 -19.19 0.75
CA PRO A 14 1.90 -18.11 1.62
C PRO A 14 1.92 -16.74 0.93
N LEU A 15 1.54 -15.70 1.67
CA LEU A 15 1.65 -14.32 1.22
C LEU A 15 3.11 -13.84 1.31
N PRO A 16 3.53 -12.85 0.50
CA PRO A 16 4.84 -12.23 0.69
C PRO A 16 4.83 -11.39 1.98
N PRO A 17 5.78 -11.60 2.91
CA PRO A 17 5.84 -10.78 4.12
C PRO A 17 5.94 -9.29 3.78
N ALA A 18 5.29 -8.43 4.58
CA ALA A 18 5.31 -6.97 4.37
C ALA A 18 6.73 -6.41 4.20
N ARG A 19 7.71 -6.91 4.95
CA ARG A 19 9.12 -6.55 4.79
C ARG A 19 9.68 -6.86 3.40
N ARG A 20 9.31 -8.01 2.80
CA ARG A 20 9.73 -8.38 1.45
C ARG A 20 9.09 -7.46 0.40
N VAL A 21 7.82 -7.09 0.61
CA VAL A 21 7.09 -6.16 -0.25
C VAL A 21 7.69 -4.74 -0.19
N TYR A 22 8.07 -4.28 1.00
CA TYR A 22 8.80 -3.01 1.17
C TYR A 22 10.13 -3.02 0.41
N VAL A 23 10.93 -4.09 0.55
CA VAL A 23 12.20 -4.25 -0.17
C VAL A 23 12.00 -4.26 -1.69
N LEU A 24 10.95 -4.91 -2.19
CA LEU A 24 10.58 -4.88 -3.60
C LEU A 24 10.29 -3.45 -4.07
N GLY A 25 9.46 -2.69 -3.34
CA GLY A 25 9.14 -1.31 -3.68
C GLY A 25 10.38 -0.42 -3.72
N ARG A 26 11.27 -0.53 -2.71
CA ARG A 26 12.59 0.15 -2.71
C ARG A 26 13.40 -0.22 -3.96
N ALA A 27 13.43 -1.49 -4.36
CA ALA A 27 14.15 -1.91 -5.56
C ALA A 27 13.59 -1.29 -6.84
N VAL A 28 12.26 -1.19 -6.96
CA VAL A 28 11.58 -0.50 -8.06
C VAL A 28 11.94 0.99 -8.07
N GLY A 29 11.89 1.66 -6.92
CA GLY A 29 12.28 3.07 -6.79
C GLY A 29 13.71 3.33 -7.28
N ARG A 30 14.67 2.49 -6.89
CA ARG A 30 16.06 2.59 -7.39
C ARG A 30 16.16 2.36 -8.89
N ALA A 31 15.41 1.40 -9.43
CA ALA A 31 15.42 1.12 -10.85
C ALA A 31 14.91 2.34 -11.65
N ILE A 32 13.84 2.99 -11.18
CA ILE A 32 13.32 4.23 -11.76
C ILE A 32 14.36 5.35 -11.67
N GLY A 33 14.97 5.58 -10.49
CA GLY A 33 15.96 6.65 -10.31
C GLY A 33 17.26 6.47 -11.10
N ARG A 34 17.60 5.23 -11.49
CA ARG A 34 18.75 4.91 -12.35
C ARG A 34 18.40 4.87 -13.84
N TRP A 35 17.14 4.99 -14.19
CA TRP A 35 16.71 5.03 -15.57
C TRP A 35 17.16 6.35 -16.20
N GLY A 36 18.10 6.31 -17.13
CA GLY A 36 18.72 7.51 -17.75
C GLY A 36 17.79 8.32 -18.68
N ASP A 37 16.48 8.15 -18.56
CA ASP A 37 15.46 8.89 -19.30
C ASP A 37 14.92 10.02 -18.41
N THR A 38 14.51 11.16 -19.00
CA THR A 38 13.99 12.33 -18.27
C THR A 38 12.48 12.28 -18.04
N ARG A 39 11.83 11.17 -18.43
CA ARG A 39 10.40 10.98 -18.24
C ARG A 39 10.01 11.00 -16.76
N ARG A 40 8.89 11.66 -16.49
CA ARG A 40 8.23 11.62 -15.17
C ARG A 40 7.51 10.28 -15.00
N VAL A 41 7.75 9.62 -13.87
CA VAL A 41 7.13 8.34 -13.51
C VAL A 41 6.22 8.55 -12.31
N ALA A 42 4.96 8.13 -12.44
CA ALA A 42 4.05 8.00 -11.31
C ALA A 42 4.01 6.53 -10.86
N VAL A 43 4.08 6.29 -9.56
CA VAL A 43 3.90 4.95 -8.97
C VAL A 43 2.52 4.90 -8.34
N MET A 44 1.72 3.92 -8.74
CA MET A 44 0.34 3.77 -8.27
C MET A 44 0.19 2.40 -7.60
N ALA A 45 -0.59 2.36 -6.53
CA ALA A 45 -1.05 1.14 -5.87
C ALA A 45 -2.57 1.16 -5.80
N THR A 46 -3.17 -0.03 -5.84
CA THR A 46 -4.62 -0.24 -5.83
C THR A 46 -4.98 -1.33 -4.82
N GLY A 47 -6.27 -1.50 -4.57
CA GLY A 47 -6.79 -2.46 -3.58
C GLY A 47 -6.94 -1.85 -2.18
N GLY A 48 -7.40 -2.67 -1.24
CA GLY A 48 -7.66 -2.27 0.15
C GLY A 48 -8.90 -1.37 0.31
N LEU A 49 -9.13 -0.76 1.49
CA LEU A 49 -8.43 -0.97 2.76
C LEU A 49 -9.05 -2.14 3.52
N SER A 50 -9.44 -1.99 4.78
CA SER A 50 -10.05 -3.11 5.51
C SER A 50 -11.32 -3.60 4.83
N HIS A 51 -11.39 -4.92 4.62
CA HIS A 51 -12.55 -5.66 4.15
C HIS A 51 -12.36 -7.17 4.25
N GLN A 52 -13.48 -7.87 4.35
CA GLN A 52 -13.54 -9.33 4.26
C GLN A 52 -14.79 -9.73 3.46
N LEU A 53 -14.62 -10.57 2.45
CA LEU A 53 -15.67 -10.93 1.49
C LEU A 53 -16.34 -12.28 1.79
N GLU A 54 -15.73 -13.11 2.63
CA GLU A 54 -16.19 -14.49 2.86
C GLU A 54 -16.26 -14.88 4.34
N GLY A 55 -17.01 -15.95 4.57
CA GLY A 55 -17.21 -16.57 5.87
C GLY A 55 -18.13 -15.76 6.78
N GLU A 56 -18.22 -16.20 8.03
CA GLU A 56 -19.08 -15.58 9.06
C GLU A 56 -18.65 -14.15 9.44
N ARG A 57 -17.43 -13.77 9.07
CA ARG A 57 -16.84 -12.43 9.32
C ARG A 57 -16.88 -11.53 8.07
N ALA A 58 -17.62 -11.89 7.02
CA ALA A 58 -17.82 -11.04 5.85
C ALA A 58 -18.44 -9.68 6.23
N GLY A 59 -18.03 -8.60 5.57
CA GLY A 59 -18.42 -7.22 5.89
C GLY A 59 -17.58 -6.58 7.02
N PHE A 60 -16.53 -7.25 7.50
CA PHE A 60 -15.60 -6.71 8.48
C PHE A 60 -14.91 -5.43 7.99
N ILE A 61 -14.90 -4.39 8.83
CA ILE A 61 -14.20 -3.13 8.63
C ILE A 61 -13.46 -2.75 9.91
N ASN A 62 -12.24 -2.23 9.77
CA ASN A 62 -11.42 -1.72 10.87
C ASN A 62 -10.90 -0.31 10.58
N LYS A 63 -11.78 0.68 10.73
CA LYS A 63 -11.46 2.10 10.52
C LYS A 63 -10.22 2.58 11.29
N ARG A 64 -10.02 2.10 12.52
CA ARG A 64 -8.88 2.52 13.34
C ARG A 64 -7.57 2.10 12.68
N PHE A 65 -7.47 0.83 12.28
CA PHE A 65 -6.30 0.31 11.58
C PHE A 65 -6.09 1.01 10.24
N ASP A 66 -7.15 1.23 9.46
CA ASP A 66 -7.06 1.90 8.17
C ASP A 66 -6.49 3.32 8.28
N LEU A 67 -6.96 4.10 9.26
CA LEU A 67 -6.46 5.46 9.49
C LEU A 67 -5.00 5.47 9.96
N GLN A 68 -4.59 4.49 10.77
CA GLN A 68 -3.19 4.32 11.16
C GLN A 68 -2.31 3.94 9.97
N PHE A 69 -2.78 3.03 9.11
CA PHE A 69 -2.09 2.65 7.89
C PHE A 69 -1.93 3.84 6.94
N LEU A 70 -3.01 4.59 6.68
CA LEU A 70 -2.97 5.80 5.84
C LEU A 70 -2.05 6.88 6.41
N GLN A 71 -2.03 7.07 7.74
CA GLN A 71 -1.08 7.99 8.38
C GLN A 71 0.36 7.53 8.18
N SER A 72 0.63 6.22 8.30
CA SER A 72 1.97 5.67 8.11
C SER A 72 2.52 5.89 6.69
N MET A 73 1.65 5.98 5.68
CA MET A 73 2.08 6.31 4.31
C MET A 73 2.77 7.68 4.24
N GLU A 74 2.44 8.60 5.12
CA GLU A 74 3.09 9.91 5.17
C GLU A 74 4.30 9.88 6.12
N THR A 75 4.15 9.28 7.31
CA THR A 75 5.09 9.49 8.43
C THR A 75 6.08 8.36 8.66
N ASN A 76 5.73 7.11 8.36
CA ASN A 76 6.57 5.95 8.64
C ASN A 76 6.28 4.83 7.63
N PRO A 77 7.00 4.79 6.49
CA PRO A 77 6.73 3.84 5.43
C PRO A 77 7.10 2.39 5.78
N GLU A 78 7.76 2.15 6.92
CA GLU A 78 8.09 0.81 7.43
C GLU A 78 7.08 0.32 8.47
N TRP A 79 6.12 1.13 8.90
CA TRP A 79 5.16 0.78 9.97
C TRP A 79 4.46 -0.55 9.70
N ALA A 80 3.99 -0.81 8.48
CA ALA A 80 3.30 -2.05 8.17
C ALA A 80 4.20 -3.31 8.23
N THR A 81 5.53 -3.15 8.21
CA THR A 81 6.49 -4.27 8.26
C THR A 81 6.61 -4.92 9.63
N GLN A 82 6.03 -4.32 10.67
CA GLN A 82 6.00 -4.89 12.02
C GLN A 82 5.00 -6.05 12.16
N PHE A 83 4.03 -6.15 11.25
CA PHE A 83 2.97 -7.16 11.30
C PHE A 83 3.33 -8.37 10.46
N SER A 84 2.99 -9.55 10.97
CA SER A 84 2.93 -10.80 10.20
C SER A 84 1.70 -10.83 9.27
N ASP A 85 1.73 -11.72 8.30
CA ASP A 85 0.61 -11.89 7.36
C ASP A 85 -0.70 -12.23 8.08
N ARG A 86 -0.62 -13.01 9.18
CA ARG A 86 -1.79 -13.37 10.00
C ARG A 86 -2.35 -12.16 10.76
N GLU A 87 -1.48 -11.35 11.37
CA GLU A 87 -1.92 -10.12 12.05
C GLU A 87 -2.54 -9.14 11.06
N LEU A 88 -1.99 -9.03 9.85
CA LEU A 88 -2.60 -8.21 8.80
C LEU A 88 -4.00 -8.72 8.40
N VAL A 89 -4.19 -10.03 8.25
CA VAL A 89 -5.52 -10.62 8.01
C VAL A 89 -6.49 -10.32 9.17
N GLU A 90 -6.04 -10.43 10.42
CA GLU A 90 -6.87 -10.14 11.59
C GLU A 90 -7.29 -8.66 11.64
N LEU A 91 -6.33 -7.76 11.38
CA LEU A 91 -6.50 -6.32 11.48
C LEU A 91 -7.25 -5.71 10.29
N ALA A 92 -7.00 -6.20 9.07
CA ALA A 92 -7.55 -5.64 7.84
C ALA A 92 -8.68 -6.50 7.22
N GLY A 93 -8.85 -7.75 7.64
CA GLY A 93 -9.68 -8.72 6.94
C GLY A 93 -8.90 -9.47 5.85
N THR A 94 -9.44 -10.59 5.39
CA THR A 94 -8.73 -11.53 4.50
C THR A 94 -8.34 -10.91 3.16
N GLN A 95 -9.17 -10.05 2.56
CA GLN A 95 -8.83 -9.30 1.35
C GLN A 95 -8.18 -7.95 1.67
N GLY A 96 -8.33 -7.43 2.89
CA GLY A 96 -7.68 -6.18 3.31
C GLY A 96 -6.15 -6.20 3.23
N VAL A 97 -5.53 -7.38 3.16
CA VAL A 97 -4.08 -7.57 2.91
C VAL A 97 -3.59 -6.98 1.58
N GLU A 98 -4.50 -6.62 0.67
CA GLU A 98 -4.20 -5.81 -0.52
C GLU A 98 -3.46 -4.49 -0.21
N LEU A 99 -3.53 -3.99 1.03
CA LEU A 99 -2.72 -2.86 1.52
C LEU A 99 -1.20 -3.04 1.30
N LEU A 100 -0.73 -4.27 1.07
CA LEU A 100 0.66 -4.54 0.71
C LEU A 100 1.08 -3.83 -0.59
N MET A 101 0.17 -3.65 -1.55
CA MET A 101 0.46 -2.89 -2.78
C MET A 101 0.80 -1.43 -2.46
N TRP A 102 0.10 -0.84 -1.49
CA TRP A 102 0.34 0.54 -1.04
C TRP A 102 1.71 0.67 -0.37
N LEU A 103 2.10 -0.33 0.43
CA LEU A 103 3.44 -0.42 1.02
C LEU A 103 4.53 -0.45 -0.07
N ALA A 104 4.35 -1.23 -1.14
CA ALA A 104 5.30 -1.27 -2.26
C ALA A 104 5.41 0.09 -2.96
N MET A 105 4.28 0.75 -3.25
CA MET A 105 4.28 2.10 -3.84
C MET A 105 5.00 3.09 -2.93
N ARG A 106 4.66 3.13 -1.65
CA ARG A 106 5.26 4.09 -0.72
C ARG A 106 6.76 3.82 -0.54
N ALA A 107 7.18 2.57 -0.53
CA ALA A 107 8.58 2.19 -0.48
C ALA A 107 9.36 2.66 -1.72
N ALA A 108 8.76 2.61 -2.92
CA ALA A 108 9.39 3.16 -4.12
C ALA A 108 9.61 4.68 -4.01
N LEU A 109 8.64 5.42 -3.47
CA LEU A 109 8.75 6.87 -3.25
C LEU A 109 9.88 7.24 -2.26
N THR A 110 10.24 6.35 -1.31
CA THR A 110 11.37 6.59 -0.40
C THR A 110 12.71 6.73 -1.14
N GLU A 111 12.85 6.13 -2.33
CA GLU A 111 14.07 6.29 -3.13
C GLU A 111 14.09 7.55 -3.98
N ALA A 112 12.97 8.28 -4.05
CA ALA A 112 12.83 9.45 -4.92
C ALA A 112 13.22 10.77 -4.23
N GLY A 113 13.43 10.79 -2.91
CA GLY A 113 13.73 12.02 -2.18
C GLY A 113 13.82 11.85 -0.66
N SER A 114 13.92 12.97 0.05
CA SER A 114 14.09 13.02 1.51
C SER A 114 12.80 12.70 2.29
N GLY A 115 11.64 12.77 1.62
CA GLY A 115 10.34 12.52 2.23
C GLY A 115 9.21 12.62 1.23
N VAL A 116 7.98 12.72 1.74
CA VAL A 116 6.77 12.93 0.93
C VAL A 116 5.94 14.06 1.51
N ARG A 117 5.22 14.76 0.64
CA ARG A 117 4.21 15.76 0.98
C ARG A 117 2.84 15.21 0.62
N LEU A 118 1.90 15.28 1.57
CA LEU A 118 0.51 14.95 1.28
C LEU A 118 -0.12 16.02 0.37
N VAL A 119 -0.62 15.58 -0.78
CA VAL A 119 -1.37 16.40 -1.73
C VAL A 119 -2.86 16.26 -1.50
N HIS A 120 -3.33 15.02 -1.30
CA HIS A 120 -4.73 14.71 -1.07
C HIS A 120 -4.88 13.45 -0.24
N ARG A 121 -5.91 13.42 0.61
CA ARG A 121 -6.38 12.20 1.29
C ARG A 121 -7.90 12.24 1.41
N ASN A 122 -8.55 11.15 1.04
CA ASN A 122 -9.92 10.86 1.44
C ASN A 122 -10.01 9.46 2.06
N TYR A 123 -11.05 9.26 2.85
CA TYR A 123 -11.38 7.97 3.42
C TYR A 123 -12.90 7.89 3.56
N HIS A 124 -13.50 6.79 3.11
CA HIS A 124 -14.95 6.62 3.09
C HIS A 124 -15.35 5.18 3.43
N ILE A 125 -16.41 5.05 4.23
CA ILE A 125 -17.09 3.79 4.51
C ILE A 125 -18.60 4.01 4.36
N PRO A 126 -19.35 3.09 3.72
CA PRO A 126 -18.88 1.93 2.97
C PRO A 126 -18.79 2.23 1.46
N ILE A 127 -17.94 1.49 0.74
CA ILE A 127 -18.12 1.23 -0.70
C ILE A 127 -18.21 -0.28 -0.87
N SER A 128 -19.41 -0.79 -1.20
CA SER A 128 -19.70 -2.23 -1.13
C SER A 128 -19.33 -2.79 0.26
N ASN A 129 -18.44 -3.78 0.33
CA ASN A 129 -17.97 -4.40 1.57
C ASN A 129 -16.65 -3.81 2.10
N THR A 130 -16.20 -2.67 1.54
CA THR A 130 -14.83 -2.18 1.75
C THR A 130 -14.78 -0.75 2.28
N ALA A 131 -13.80 -0.50 3.16
CA ALA A 131 -13.35 0.84 3.50
C ALA A 131 -12.44 1.35 2.38
N THR A 132 -12.85 2.43 1.71
CA THR A 132 -12.08 2.99 0.59
C THR A 132 -11.22 4.16 1.05
N GLY A 133 -9.98 4.22 0.58
CA GLY A 133 -9.11 5.39 0.69
C GLY A 133 -8.50 5.77 -0.64
N VAL A 134 -8.18 7.05 -0.81
CA VAL A 134 -7.27 7.53 -1.86
C VAL A 134 -6.26 8.45 -1.18
N ILE A 135 -4.99 8.27 -1.53
CA ILE A 135 -3.91 9.15 -1.10
C ILE A 135 -3.11 9.59 -2.33
N ALA A 136 -2.77 10.86 -2.40
CA ALA A 136 -1.83 11.41 -3.36
C ALA A 136 -0.66 12.02 -2.60
N LEU A 137 0.55 11.54 -2.91
CA LEU A 137 1.80 11.95 -2.30
C LEU A 137 2.73 12.49 -3.38
N GLU A 138 3.44 13.57 -3.08
CA GLU A 138 4.54 14.08 -3.90
C GLU A 138 5.86 13.84 -3.18
N ALA A 139 6.88 13.35 -3.88
CA ALA A 139 8.21 13.21 -3.31
C ALA A 139 8.82 14.60 -3.06
N VAL A 140 9.39 14.79 -1.87
CA VAL A 140 10.17 16.00 -1.55
C VAL A 140 11.60 15.75 -2.03
N PRO A 141 12.15 16.57 -2.94
CA PRO A 141 13.51 16.42 -3.45
C PRO A 141 14.59 16.35 -2.36
#